data_AF-A0A811NCD2-F1
#
_entry.id   AF-A0A811NCD2-F1
#
_cell.length_a   1.000
_cell.length_b   1.000
_cell.length_c   1.000
_cell.angle_alpha   90.00
_cell.angle_beta   90.00
_cell.angle_gamma   90.00
#
_symmetry.space_group_name_H-M   'P 1'
#
loop_
_entity.id
_entity.type
_entity.pdbx_description
1 polymer ?
#
loop_
_entity_poly.entity_id
_entity_poly.type
_entity_poly.pdbx_seq_one_letter_code
_entity_poly.pdbx_strand_id
1 'polypeptide(L)'
;MAPPSPQPRVRVLERIRVEPQPSGSEQEEPAPPLTFFDVAWLFTGPVERLFFFRHPEPASTLPLLRSSLSLALRRFYPLAGTIKPHPPFLCSYTHGTNALAPPPPPFPRHLRRRSRSRRRRW
;
A
#
# COMPACT_ATOMS: atom_id res chain seq x y z
N MET A 1 24.01 -15.98 -39.88
CA MET A 1 23.55 -15.88 -38.47
C MET A 1 23.25 -14.41 -38.20
N ALA A 2 21.99 -14.03 -38.05
CA ALA A 2 21.61 -12.63 -37.83
C ALA A 2 22.03 -12.17 -36.43
N PRO A 3 22.52 -10.93 -36.25
CA PRO A 3 22.90 -10.43 -34.94
C PRO A 3 21.66 -10.34 -34.02
N PRO A 4 21.81 -10.61 -32.70
CA PRO A 4 20.71 -10.51 -31.76
C PRO A 4 20.19 -9.07 -31.73
N SER A 5 18.87 -8.92 -31.91
CA SER A 5 18.21 -7.62 -31.81
C SER A 5 18.43 -6.99 -30.42
N PRO A 6 18.72 -5.69 -30.33
CA PRO A 6 18.95 -5.03 -29.06
C PRO A 6 17.69 -5.12 -28.19
N GLN A 7 17.84 -5.71 -27.00
CA GLN A 7 16.77 -5.80 -26.01
C GLN A 7 16.38 -4.38 -25.55
N PRO A 8 15.07 -4.07 -25.40
CA PRO A 8 14.64 -2.80 -24.84
C PRO A 8 15.21 -2.62 -23.43
N ARG A 9 16.04 -1.60 -23.22
CA ARG A 9 16.67 -1.31 -21.93
C ARG A 9 15.84 -0.30 -21.16
N VAL A 10 15.06 -0.78 -20.19
CA VAL A 10 14.31 0.10 -19.28
C VAL A 10 15.26 0.68 -18.23
N ARG A 11 15.24 2.01 -18.05
CA ARG A 11 15.98 2.71 -16.99
C ARG A 11 15.01 3.49 -16.12
N VAL A 12 15.08 3.27 -14.81
CA VAL A 12 14.34 4.09 -13.83
C VAL A 12 15.03 5.45 -13.72
N LEU A 13 14.32 6.52 -14.02
CA LEU A 13 14.83 7.90 -13.90
C LEU A 13 14.61 8.44 -12.48
N GLU A 14 13.42 8.24 -11.92
CA GLU A 14 13.03 8.78 -10.63
C GLU A 14 11.99 7.88 -9.94
N ARG A 15 12.00 7.86 -8.60
CA ARG A 15 10.93 7.27 -7.77
C ARG A 15 10.42 8.36 -6.84
N ILE A 16 9.12 8.67 -6.95
CA ILE A 16 8.50 9.74 -6.17
C ILE A 16 7.40 9.13 -5.32
N ARG A 17 7.37 9.53 -4.05
CA ARG A 17 6.25 9.30 -3.16
C ARG A 17 5.34 10.52 -3.21
N VAL A 18 4.07 10.32 -3.57
CA VAL A 18 3.09 11.39 -3.71
C VAL A 18 2.14 11.32 -2.52
N GLU A 19 2.10 12.38 -1.73
CA GLU A 19 1.20 12.49 -0.58
C GLU A 19 -0.10 13.20 -1.00
N PRO A 20 -1.23 12.95 -0.31
CA PRO A 20 -2.47 13.68 -0.52
C PRO A 20 -2.29 15.18 -0.26
N GLN A 21 -2.97 16.02 -1.03
CA GLN A 21 -2.99 17.45 -0.76
C GLN A 21 -3.75 17.72 0.56
N PRO A 22 -3.23 18.58 1.47
CA PRO A 22 -3.89 18.87 2.73
C PRO A 22 -5.28 19.50 2.48
N SER A 23 -6.29 19.03 3.21
CA SER A 23 -7.59 19.68 3.31
C SER A 23 -7.53 20.74 4.41
N GLY A 24 -7.99 21.96 4.13
CA GLY A 24 -8.05 23.04 5.14
C GLY A 24 -9.05 22.79 6.29
N SER A 25 -9.80 21.68 6.22
CA SER A 25 -10.64 21.17 7.31
C SER A 25 -9.90 20.03 8.01
N GLU A 26 -9.64 20.17 9.31
CA GLU A 26 -8.98 19.20 10.20
C GLU A 26 -9.79 17.90 10.42
N GLN A 27 -10.94 17.75 9.78
CA GLN A 27 -11.67 16.48 9.77
C GLN A 27 -11.04 15.54 8.75
N GLU A 28 -10.00 14.83 9.19
CA GLU A 28 -9.57 13.59 8.55
C GLU A 28 -10.71 12.56 8.66
N GLU A 29 -11.32 12.24 7.51
CA GLU A 29 -12.32 11.17 7.43
C GLU A 29 -11.65 9.83 7.79
N PRO A 30 -12.22 9.07 8.76
CA PRO A 30 -11.69 7.77 9.11
C PRO A 30 -11.86 6.82 7.94
N ALA A 31 -10.79 6.10 7.62
CA ALA A 31 -10.83 5.16 6.52
C ALA A 31 -11.87 4.05 6.74
N PRO A 32 -12.59 3.66 5.68
CA PRO A 32 -13.66 2.69 5.81
C PRO A 32 -13.09 1.34 6.30
N PRO A 33 -13.82 0.64 7.18
CA PRO A 33 -13.43 -0.71 7.58
C PRO A 33 -13.43 -1.64 6.38
N LEU A 34 -12.50 -2.58 6.34
CA LEU A 34 -12.57 -3.66 5.36
C LEU A 34 -13.82 -4.51 5.60
N THR A 35 -14.54 -4.77 4.52
CA THR A 35 -15.72 -5.62 4.50
C THR A 35 -15.36 -7.03 4.01
N PHE A 36 -16.30 -7.97 4.15
CA PHE A 36 -16.14 -9.32 3.58
C PHE A 36 -15.83 -9.29 2.07
N PHE A 37 -16.38 -8.31 1.34
CA PHE A 37 -16.11 -8.15 -0.08
C PHE A 37 -14.64 -7.84 -0.37
N ASP A 38 -13.94 -7.13 0.52
CA ASP A 38 -12.54 -6.76 0.36
C ASP A 38 -11.59 -7.93 0.67
N VAL A 39 -11.96 -8.79 1.63
CA VAL A 39 -11.11 -9.88 2.13
C VAL A 39 -10.72 -10.87 1.03
N ALA A 40 -11.64 -11.18 0.12
CA ALA A 40 -11.35 -12.09 -1.00
C ALA A 40 -10.23 -11.55 -1.91
N TRP A 41 -10.13 -10.23 -2.05
CA TRP A 41 -9.13 -9.57 -2.92
C TRP A 41 -7.77 -9.39 -2.25
N LEU A 42 -7.67 -9.50 -0.91
CA LEU A 42 -6.38 -9.40 -0.22
C LEU A 42 -5.39 -10.51 -0.65
N PHE A 43 -5.91 -11.63 -1.14
CA PHE A 43 -5.11 -12.78 -1.57
C PHE A 43 -4.86 -12.84 -3.08
N THR A 44 -5.42 -11.91 -3.87
CA THR A 44 -5.30 -11.93 -5.34
C THR A 44 -4.05 -11.21 -5.86
N GLY A 45 -3.28 -10.56 -4.98
CA GLY A 45 -2.11 -9.76 -5.34
C GLY A 45 -2.45 -8.40 -5.96
N PRO A 46 -1.44 -7.58 -6.32
CA PRO A 46 -1.65 -6.26 -6.93
C PRO A 46 -2.33 -6.36 -8.30
N VAL A 47 -3.25 -5.44 -8.59
CA VAL A 47 -3.86 -5.31 -9.92
C VAL A 47 -2.96 -4.46 -10.82
N GLU A 48 -2.38 -5.06 -11.86
CA GLU A 48 -1.49 -4.37 -12.80
C GLU A 48 -2.25 -3.88 -14.04
N ARG A 49 -2.06 -2.61 -14.43
CA ARG A 49 -2.69 -2.00 -15.62
C ARG A 49 -1.70 -1.10 -16.35
N LEU A 50 -1.67 -1.21 -17.68
CA LEU A 50 -0.84 -0.38 -18.55
C LEU A 50 -1.70 0.46 -19.47
N PHE A 51 -1.36 1.75 -19.58
CA PHE A 51 -1.96 2.70 -20.50
C PHE A 51 -0.86 3.30 -21.37
N PHE A 52 -0.97 3.15 -22.69
CA PHE A 52 0.00 3.67 -23.64
C PHE A 52 -0.53 4.97 -24.24
N PHE A 53 0.24 6.05 -24.11
CA PHE A 53 -0.07 7.35 -24.68
C PHE A 53 1.06 7.78 -25.61
N ARG A 54 0.72 8.36 -26.76
CA ARG A 54 1.69 9.03 -27.62
C ARG A 54 1.80 10.48 -27.17
N HIS A 55 2.96 10.90 -26.67
CA HIS A 55 3.18 12.24 -26.18
C HIS A 55 4.52 12.80 -26.67
N PRO A 56 4.58 14.05 -27.17
CA PRO A 56 5.81 14.63 -27.73
C PRO A 56 6.90 14.87 -26.68
N GLU A 57 6.52 15.26 -25.45
CA GLU A 57 7.45 15.54 -24.36
C GLU A 57 6.99 14.88 -23.05
N PRO A 58 7.30 13.61 -22.80
CA PRO A 58 6.80 12.90 -21.62
C PRO A 58 7.38 13.42 -20.29
N ALA A 59 8.57 14.02 -20.33
CA ALA A 59 9.24 14.53 -19.13
C ALA A 59 8.51 15.74 -18.51
N SER A 60 7.94 16.62 -19.34
CA SER A 60 7.20 17.80 -18.87
C SER A 60 5.84 17.42 -18.27
N THR A 61 5.31 16.23 -18.57
CA THR A 61 4.07 15.70 -17.98
C THR A 61 4.26 15.18 -16.55
N LEU A 62 5.47 14.79 -16.15
CA LEU A 62 5.70 14.18 -14.84
C LEU A 62 5.30 15.08 -13.66
N PRO A 63 5.62 16.39 -13.60
CA PRO A 63 5.16 17.27 -12.54
C PRO A 63 3.63 17.41 -12.51
N LEU A 64 2.97 17.45 -13.68
CA LEU A 64 1.51 17.54 -13.80
C LEU A 64 0.82 16.27 -13.27
N LEU A 65 1.38 15.09 -13.56
CA LEU A 65 0.89 13.82 -13.03
C LEU A 65 1.03 13.77 -11.49
N ARG A 66 2.13 14.28 -10.94
CA ARG A 66 2.33 14.34 -9.48
C ARG A 66 1.29 15.25 -8.81
N SER A 67 1.10 16.46 -9.32
CA SER A 67 0.17 17.42 -8.71
C SER A 67 -1.29 16.97 -8.83
N SER A 68 -1.70 16.47 -10.00
CA SER A 68 -3.04 15.92 -10.20
C SER A 68 -3.29 14.67 -9.35
N LEU A 69 -2.29 13.79 -9.20
CA LEU A 69 -2.41 12.63 -8.31
C LEU A 69 -2.54 13.06 -6.84
N SER A 70 -1.74 14.02 -6.37
CA SER A 70 -1.83 14.55 -5.00
C SER A 70 -3.22 15.11 -4.70
N LEU A 71 -3.80 15.86 -5.65
CA LEU A 71 -5.16 16.37 -5.55
C LEU A 71 -6.22 15.25 -5.57
N ALA A 72 -6.05 14.24 -6.43
CA ALA A 72 -6.95 13.09 -6.49
C ALA A 72 -6.92 12.26 -5.20
N LEU A 73 -5.73 12.02 -4.64
CA LEU A 73 -5.55 11.27 -3.39
C LEU A 73 -6.25 11.96 -2.20
N ARG A 74 -6.44 13.29 -2.23
CA ARG A 74 -7.29 13.97 -1.23
C ARG A 74 -8.73 13.46 -1.24
N ARG A 75 -9.29 13.15 -2.42
CA ARG A 75 -10.66 12.62 -2.55
C ARG A 75 -10.72 11.10 -2.40
N PHE A 76 -9.69 10.41 -2.88
CA PHE A 76 -9.55 8.95 -2.81
C PHE A 76 -8.54 8.54 -1.72
N TYR A 77 -8.69 9.12 -0.53
CA TYR A 77 -7.73 9.00 0.56
C TYR A 77 -7.39 7.56 1.01
N PRO A 78 -8.26 6.53 0.88
CA PRO A 78 -7.86 5.16 1.19
C PRO A 78 -6.70 4.65 0.31
N LEU A 79 -6.54 5.18 -0.91
CA LEU A 79 -5.45 4.80 -1.82
C LEU A 79 -4.07 5.29 -1.36
N ALA A 80 -4.01 6.29 -0.48
CA ALA A 80 -2.77 6.77 0.15
C ALA A 80 -2.47 6.06 1.48
N GLY A 81 -3.39 5.22 1.97
CA GLY A 81 -3.25 4.49 3.22
C GLY A 81 -2.52 3.15 3.07
N THR A 82 -2.17 2.54 4.20
CA THR A 82 -1.63 1.17 4.25
C THR A 82 -2.60 0.24 4.94
N ILE A 83 -2.95 -0.88 4.30
CA ILE A 83 -3.77 -1.94 4.90
C ILE A 83 -2.92 -2.72 5.90
N LYS A 84 -3.27 -2.70 7.19
CA LYS A 84 -2.60 -3.48 8.24
C LYS A 84 -3.54 -4.49 8.87
N PRO A 85 -3.17 -5.76 9.07
CA PRO A 85 -3.97 -6.71 9.84
C PRO A 85 -4.16 -6.21 11.29
N HIS A 86 -5.41 -5.99 11.73
CA HIS A 86 -5.72 -5.69 13.13
C HIS A 86 -6.63 -6.78 13.72
N PRO A 87 -6.26 -7.40 14.86
CA PRO A 87 -7.15 -8.30 15.60
C PRO A 87 -8.37 -7.52 16.17
N PRO A 88 -9.61 -8.03 16.13
CA PRO A 88 -9.97 -9.40 15.78
C PRO A 88 -10.12 -9.63 14.26
N PHE A 89 -10.58 -8.66 13.45
CA PHE A 89 -10.88 -8.92 12.02
C PHE A 89 -10.84 -7.69 11.08
N LEU A 90 -10.26 -6.56 11.46
CA LEU A 90 -10.42 -5.33 10.68
C LEU A 90 -9.07 -4.83 10.20
N CYS A 91 -8.69 -5.05 8.95
CA CYS A 91 -7.53 -4.31 8.48
C CYS A 91 -7.86 -2.81 8.46
N SER A 92 -7.01 -1.99 9.06
CA SER A 92 -7.18 -0.54 9.08
C SER A 92 -6.23 0.11 8.11
N TYR A 93 -6.67 1.19 7.46
CA TYR A 93 -5.78 2.06 6.72
C TYR A 93 -5.01 2.93 7.71
N THR A 94 -3.69 2.84 7.70
CA THR A 94 -2.85 3.79 8.44
C THR A 94 -2.35 4.89 7.53
N HIS A 95 -2.40 6.13 8.01
CA HIS A 95 -1.85 7.30 7.32
C HIS A 95 -0.35 7.11 7.03
N GLY A 96 0.08 7.55 5.85
CA GLY A 96 1.43 7.34 5.31
C GLY A 96 2.57 7.96 6.14
N THR A 97 2.28 8.87 7.08
CA THR A 97 3.29 9.53 7.92
C THR A 97 3.87 8.63 9.02
N ASN A 98 3.16 7.57 9.44
CA ASN A 98 3.57 6.73 10.57
C ASN A 98 4.57 5.61 10.21
N ALA A 99 5.15 5.64 9.01
CA ALA A 99 6.17 4.66 8.59
C ALA A 99 7.53 4.86 9.29
N LEU A 100 7.69 5.93 10.07
CA LEU A 100 8.89 6.22 10.88
C LEU A 100 8.80 5.74 12.33
N ALA A 101 7.67 5.18 12.77
CA ALA A 101 7.59 4.59 14.10
C ALA A 101 8.43 3.31 14.14
N PRO A 102 9.37 3.16 15.11
CA PRO A 102 10.10 1.92 15.27
C PRO A 102 9.12 0.76 15.48
N PRO A 103 9.43 -0.44 14.97
CA PRO A 103 8.56 -1.60 15.17
C PRO A 103 8.31 -1.80 16.67
N PRO A 104 7.09 -2.17 17.09
CA PRO A 104 6.83 -2.49 18.49
C PRO A 104 7.81 -3.58 18.93
N PRO A 105 8.34 -3.51 20.17
CA PRO A 105 9.29 -4.50 20.65
C PRO A 105 8.69 -5.90 20.55
N PRO A 106 9.48 -6.92 20.18
CA PRO A 106 8.99 -8.29 20.13
C PRO A 106 8.49 -8.68 21.51
N PHE A 107 7.29 -9.30 21.56
CA PHE A 107 6.71 -9.82 22.78
C PHE A 107 7.75 -10.63 23.56
N PRO A 108 7.84 -10.45 24.90
CA PRO A 108 8.77 -11.20 25.71
C PRO A 108 8.52 -12.70 25.52
N ARG A 109 9.56 -13.43 25.11
CA ARG A 109 9.56 -14.88 24.85
C ARG A 109 9.23 -15.75 26.08
N HIS A 110 8.90 -15.15 27.22
CA HIS A 110 8.67 -15.83 28.49
C HIS A 110 7.22 -16.29 28.70
N LEU A 111 6.26 -15.89 27.84
CA LEU A 111 4.90 -16.46 27.84
C LEU A 111 4.69 -17.54 26.76
N ARG A 112 5.76 -18.22 26.33
CA ARG A 112 5.66 -19.39 25.44
C ARG A 112 6.35 -20.62 26.03
N ARG A 113 5.74 -21.18 27.09
CA ARG A 113 5.82 -22.58 27.60
C ARG A 113 5.36 -22.56 29.06
N ARG A 114 4.45 -23.39 29.59
CA ARG A 114 3.98 -24.77 29.37
C ARG A 114 2.46 -24.78 29.71
N SER A 115 1.58 -25.69 29.30
CA SER A 115 1.73 -27.13 29.21
C SER A 115 0.51 -27.72 28.47
N ARG A 116 0.74 -28.47 27.40
CA ARG A 116 -0.15 -29.58 26.99
C ARG A 116 0.13 -30.73 27.96
N SER A 117 -0.85 -31.17 28.74
CA SER A 117 -0.99 -32.57 29.18
C SER A 117 -2.23 -32.79 30.04
N ARG A 118 -3.24 -33.44 29.46
CA ARG A 118 -4.07 -34.51 30.06
C ARG A 118 -5.02 -34.98 28.95
N ARG A 119 -4.60 -36.00 28.19
CA ARG A 119 -4.96 -37.42 28.38
C ARG A 119 -6.48 -37.66 28.34
N ARG A 120 -6.87 -38.35 27.25
CA ARG A 120 -8.07 -39.19 27.04
C ARG A 120 -8.54 -39.87 28.33
N ARG A 121 -9.85 -39.89 28.59
CA ARG A 121 -10.70 -41.09 28.70
C ARG A 121 -12.13 -40.74 29.16
N TRP A 122 -13.06 -41.41 28.47
CA TRP A 122 -14.53 -41.44 28.60
C TRP A 122 -15.26 -40.19 28.16
#